data_AF-A0A8J2P3R6-F1
#
_entry.id   AF-A0A8J2P3R6-F1
#
_cell.length_a   1.000
_cell.length_b   1.000
_cell.length_c   1.000
_cell.angle_alpha   90.00
_cell.angle_beta   90.00
_cell.angle_gamma   90.00
#
_symmetry.space_group_name_H-M   'P 1'
#
loop_
_entity.id
_entity.type
_entity.pdbx_description
1 polymer ?
#
loop_
_entity_poly.entity_id
_entity_poly.type
_entity_poly.pdbx_seq_one_letter_code
_entity_poly.pdbx_strand_id
1 'polypeptide(L)'
;MVLKNNGVDLKSILETQDPDSLNNLQNAFVAIVACQIALTDVLKSLDIVPDGKMYFAGCSPKFSALYDPLKFPVSVETPSISSLIKWDHLLSWDVPQYRNEMSVKTGTKFSINLTTDESLSGHIIEDKIVFPAAGYIWLVWKTFAKLQSVNLEELPIHFENMNFKRVTELHPKCSNDFIVSIFSESGDFEVVESKEIVCTGTIRKANKFNGDMLTTNSFASADYKSLDKEDFYKLLRLKGYNYQGFFRGVQNVELEGTWAKIDWHENWTCFLDAILQTQILRFYSNDIIVPIRLETVTIDPIMFRKSLRKEPNTIVMSHCKHSGVVRTTGIRITGIKTSTIMLYKSPAAPSITVQKFRSYVDTIPVTTSKEDVLAFFIGIVVENSHGLSDQPFIFTELLNASHSIDPAPSILYLKFPSVEHRVIQKNCGNKHASSNRRVFESITDVKSLSRCHLVKIEREEEIFRCTDLLHDGGFLALCTPHEFIISKLIVVARRRTENEYIYLMRKCIKWKGKCWPEQLRCFEKNATIKINIVTL
;
A
#
# COMPACT_ATOMS: atom_id res chain seq x y z
N MET A 1 -60.83 -36.54 -5.38
CA MET A 1 -62.29 -36.59 -5.17
C MET A 1 -63.02 -35.33 -5.66
N VAL A 2 -62.43 -34.55 -6.57
CA VAL A 2 -63.00 -33.28 -7.10
C VAL A 2 -63.98 -33.54 -8.25
N LEU A 3 -63.73 -34.56 -9.07
CA LEU A 3 -64.60 -34.92 -10.21
C LEU A 3 -65.95 -35.55 -9.81
N LYS A 4 -66.06 -36.05 -8.57
CA LYS A 4 -67.28 -36.68 -8.05
C LYS A 4 -68.45 -35.69 -7.94
N ASN A 5 -68.15 -34.42 -7.69
CA ASN A 5 -69.14 -33.34 -7.66
C ASN A 5 -69.69 -32.99 -9.05
N ASN A 6 -69.02 -33.42 -10.12
CA ASN A 6 -69.45 -33.25 -11.51
C ASN A 6 -70.01 -34.56 -12.11
N GLY A 7 -70.40 -35.52 -11.27
CA GLY A 7 -71.00 -36.79 -11.69
C GLY A 7 -70.03 -37.84 -12.24
N VAL A 8 -68.70 -37.62 -12.13
CA VAL A 8 -67.68 -38.55 -12.64
C VAL A 8 -66.92 -39.20 -11.48
N ASP A 9 -67.10 -40.52 -11.31
CA ASP A 9 -66.35 -41.30 -10.32
C ASP A 9 -65.08 -41.89 -10.96
N LEU A 10 -63.98 -41.16 -10.80
CA LEU A 10 -62.68 -41.54 -11.36
C LEU A 10 -62.17 -42.89 -10.84
N LYS A 11 -62.47 -43.23 -9.57
CA LYS A 11 -61.98 -44.47 -8.97
C LYS A 11 -62.65 -45.68 -9.61
N SER A 12 -63.95 -45.61 -9.84
CA SER A 12 -64.65 -46.68 -10.57
C SER A 12 -64.16 -46.77 -12.01
N ILE A 13 -63.92 -45.64 -12.71
CA ILE A 13 -63.43 -45.66 -14.10
C ILE A 13 -62.05 -46.34 -14.21
N LEU A 14 -61.14 -46.10 -13.26
CA LEU A 14 -59.79 -46.68 -13.29
C LEU A 14 -59.72 -48.13 -12.78
N GLU A 15 -60.63 -48.55 -11.90
CA GLU A 15 -60.62 -49.88 -11.26
C GLU A 15 -61.64 -50.86 -11.88
N THR A 16 -62.42 -50.45 -12.88
CA THR A 16 -63.41 -51.31 -13.55
C THR A 16 -62.72 -52.44 -14.33
N GLN A 17 -63.20 -53.68 -14.15
CA GLN A 17 -62.71 -54.87 -14.88
C GLN A 17 -63.52 -55.19 -16.14
N ASP A 18 -64.53 -54.39 -16.45
CA ASP A 18 -65.33 -54.52 -17.67
C ASP A 18 -64.59 -53.93 -18.88
N PRO A 19 -64.24 -54.74 -19.89
CA PRO A 19 -63.43 -54.30 -21.04
C PRO A 19 -64.12 -53.26 -21.93
N ASP A 20 -65.47 -53.17 -21.94
CA ASP A 20 -66.20 -52.22 -22.79
C ASP A 20 -66.33 -50.81 -22.16
N SER A 21 -65.95 -50.65 -20.89
CA SER A 21 -66.04 -49.38 -20.16
C SER A 21 -65.17 -48.25 -20.74
N LEU A 22 -64.11 -48.61 -21.48
CA LEU A 22 -63.20 -47.71 -22.20
C LEU A 22 -63.67 -47.37 -23.62
N ASN A 23 -64.70 -48.03 -24.15
CA ASN A 23 -65.29 -47.65 -25.45
C ASN A 23 -66.06 -46.31 -25.34
N ASN A 24 -66.37 -45.88 -24.13
CA ASN A 24 -66.84 -44.52 -23.89
C ASN A 24 -65.65 -43.54 -23.98
N LEU A 25 -65.64 -42.75 -25.04
CA LEU A 25 -64.61 -41.74 -25.32
C LEU A 25 -64.33 -40.84 -24.11
N GLN A 26 -65.37 -40.46 -23.36
CA GLN A 26 -65.23 -39.59 -22.20
C GLN A 26 -64.50 -40.29 -21.04
N ASN A 27 -64.82 -41.55 -20.76
CA ASN A 27 -64.14 -42.33 -19.72
C ASN A 27 -62.68 -42.58 -20.10
N ALA A 28 -62.41 -42.92 -21.36
CA ALA A 28 -61.05 -43.12 -21.86
C ALA A 28 -60.21 -41.84 -21.75
N PHE A 29 -60.77 -40.68 -22.14
CA PHE A 29 -60.06 -39.40 -22.04
C PHE A 29 -59.75 -39.03 -20.58
N VAL A 30 -60.74 -39.20 -19.69
CA VAL A 30 -60.60 -38.91 -18.26
C VAL A 30 -59.56 -39.84 -17.61
N ALA A 31 -59.55 -41.12 -17.96
CA ALA A 31 -58.57 -42.09 -17.47
C ALA A 31 -57.14 -41.75 -17.92
N ILE A 32 -56.93 -41.46 -19.21
CA ILE A 32 -55.62 -41.08 -19.76
C ILE A 32 -55.09 -39.82 -19.07
N VAL A 33 -55.91 -38.77 -18.99
CA VAL A 33 -55.51 -37.51 -18.35
C VAL A 33 -55.20 -37.72 -16.87
N ALA A 34 -55.99 -38.52 -16.15
CA ALA A 34 -55.72 -38.84 -14.76
C ALA A 34 -54.38 -39.59 -14.57
N CYS A 35 -54.10 -40.59 -15.41
CA CYS A 35 -52.82 -41.30 -15.38
C CYS A 35 -51.64 -40.38 -15.72
N GLN A 36 -51.78 -39.49 -16.70
CA GLN A 36 -50.74 -38.52 -17.07
C GLN A 36 -50.44 -37.53 -15.94
N ILE A 37 -51.47 -37.01 -15.27
CA ILE A 37 -51.31 -36.13 -14.10
C ILE A 37 -50.61 -36.90 -12.98
N ALA A 38 -51.07 -38.13 -12.67
CA ALA A 38 -50.46 -38.95 -11.63
C ALA A 38 -48.99 -39.25 -11.92
N LEU A 39 -48.62 -39.58 -13.17
CA LEU A 39 -47.24 -39.82 -13.56
C LEU A 39 -46.39 -38.56 -13.41
N THR A 40 -46.93 -37.41 -13.83
CA THR A 40 -46.24 -36.11 -13.72
C THR A 40 -46.03 -35.71 -12.25
N ASP A 41 -47.02 -35.96 -11.39
CA ASP A 41 -46.95 -35.67 -9.97
C ASP A 41 -45.97 -36.61 -9.24
N VAL A 42 -45.91 -37.90 -9.63
CA VAL A 42 -44.90 -38.83 -9.12
C VAL A 42 -43.50 -38.37 -9.52
N LEU A 43 -43.28 -37.99 -10.77
CA LEU A 43 -41.97 -37.46 -11.23
C LEU A 43 -41.60 -36.18 -10.49
N LYS A 44 -42.54 -35.24 -10.30
CA LYS A 44 -42.33 -34.04 -9.48
C LYS A 44 -42.03 -34.37 -8.01
N SER A 45 -42.67 -35.38 -7.43
CA SER A 45 -42.42 -35.79 -6.04
C SER A 45 -41.02 -36.36 -5.83
N LEU A 46 -40.40 -36.86 -6.91
CA LEU A 46 -39.01 -37.31 -6.95
C LEU A 46 -38.04 -36.17 -7.34
N ASP A 47 -38.49 -34.91 -7.35
CA ASP A 47 -37.78 -33.73 -7.83
C ASP A 47 -37.31 -33.81 -9.30
N ILE A 48 -37.88 -34.73 -10.08
CA ILE A 48 -37.59 -34.87 -11.52
C ILE A 48 -38.52 -33.93 -12.28
N VAL A 49 -38.06 -32.70 -12.48
CA VAL A 49 -38.72 -31.70 -13.32
C VAL A 49 -37.91 -31.53 -14.61
N PRO A 50 -38.52 -31.54 -15.81
CA PRO A 50 -37.82 -31.31 -17.07
C PRO A 50 -37.54 -29.81 -17.27
N ASP A 51 -36.79 -29.19 -16.36
CA ASP A 51 -36.45 -27.77 -16.33
C ASP A 51 -34.95 -27.48 -16.54
N GLY A 52 -34.18 -28.50 -16.92
CA GLY A 52 -32.74 -28.38 -17.19
C GLY A 52 -31.85 -28.38 -15.94
N LYS A 53 -32.41 -28.43 -14.73
CA LYS A 53 -31.63 -28.44 -13.48
C LYS A 53 -30.62 -29.58 -13.39
N MET A 54 -30.94 -30.77 -13.88
CA MET A 54 -29.99 -31.89 -13.91
C MET A 54 -28.71 -31.56 -14.70
N TYR A 55 -28.84 -30.83 -15.81
CA TYR A 55 -27.68 -30.39 -16.60
C TYR A 55 -26.85 -29.35 -15.83
N PHE A 56 -27.50 -28.36 -15.21
CA PHE A 56 -26.82 -27.39 -14.34
C PHE A 56 -26.13 -28.03 -13.12
N ALA A 57 -26.66 -29.16 -12.63
CA ALA A 57 -26.05 -29.95 -11.57
C ALA A 57 -24.87 -30.82 -12.06
N GLY A 58 -24.53 -30.77 -13.36
CA GLY A 58 -23.41 -31.51 -13.95
C GLY A 58 -23.75 -32.92 -14.42
N CYS A 59 -25.03 -33.33 -14.40
CA CYS A 59 -25.45 -34.59 -15.03
C CYS A 59 -25.48 -34.45 -16.55
N SER A 60 -25.22 -35.54 -17.28
CA SER A 60 -25.27 -35.59 -18.75
C SER A 60 -26.42 -36.49 -19.25
N PRO A 61 -27.68 -36.06 -19.12
CA PRO A 61 -28.82 -36.81 -19.61
C PRO A 61 -28.84 -36.87 -21.15
N LYS A 62 -29.12 -38.05 -21.71
CA LYS A 62 -29.21 -38.25 -23.16
C LYS A 62 -30.61 -37.88 -23.67
N PHE A 63 -30.83 -36.60 -23.94
CA PHE A 63 -32.12 -36.09 -24.42
C PHE A 63 -32.55 -36.65 -25.78
N SER A 64 -31.61 -37.14 -26.59
CA SER A 64 -31.93 -37.78 -27.88
C SER A 64 -32.75 -39.05 -27.76
N ALA A 65 -32.84 -39.67 -26.57
CA ALA A 65 -33.69 -40.84 -26.33
C ALA A 65 -35.17 -40.48 -26.08
N LEU A 66 -35.48 -39.20 -25.85
CA LEU A 66 -36.85 -38.73 -25.56
C LEU A 66 -37.65 -38.40 -26.82
N TYR A 67 -36.99 -38.29 -27.97
CA TYR A 67 -37.58 -37.90 -29.23
C TYR A 67 -37.16 -38.87 -30.33
N ASP A 68 -37.91 -38.91 -31.42
CA ASP A 68 -37.56 -39.73 -32.56
C ASP A 68 -36.19 -39.34 -33.15
N PRO A 69 -35.44 -40.30 -33.73
CA PRO A 69 -34.14 -40.02 -34.32
C PRO A 69 -34.23 -38.96 -35.42
N LEU A 70 -33.42 -37.90 -35.28
CA LEU A 70 -33.33 -36.83 -36.27
C LEU A 70 -32.74 -37.35 -37.58
N LYS A 71 -33.29 -36.89 -38.70
CA LYS A 71 -32.78 -37.19 -40.05
C LYS A 71 -31.73 -36.15 -40.42
N PHE A 72 -30.50 -36.63 -40.62
CA PHE A 72 -29.39 -35.82 -41.14
C PHE A 72 -29.22 -36.09 -42.65
N PRO A 73 -28.74 -35.11 -43.45
CA PRO A 73 -28.37 -33.74 -43.07
C PRO A 73 -29.57 -32.85 -42.72
N VAL A 74 -29.32 -31.81 -41.91
CA VAL A 74 -30.34 -30.82 -41.56
C VAL A 74 -30.74 -29.95 -42.77
N SER A 75 -31.91 -29.31 -42.72
CA SER A 75 -32.37 -28.40 -43.77
C SER A 75 -31.41 -27.22 -43.97
N VAL A 76 -31.34 -26.69 -45.20
CA VAL A 76 -30.51 -25.52 -45.56
C VAL A 76 -30.94 -24.27 -44.80
N GLU A 77 -32.20 -24.19 -44.37
CA GLU A 77 -32.74 -23.08 -43.57
C GLU A 77 -32.32 -23.13 -42.08
N THR A 78 -31.60 -24.18 -41.66
CA THR A 78 -31.16 -24.33 -40.28
C THR A 78 -30.11 -23.25 -39.93
N PRO A 79 -30.35 -22.40 -38.92
CA PRO A 79 -29.42 -21.33 -38.56
C PRO A 79 -28.04 -21.83 -38.12
N SER A 80 -26.99 -21.06 -38.41
CA SER A 80 -25.64 -21.33 -37.91
C SER A 80 -25.55 -21.10 -36.40
N ILE A 81 -24.92 -22.05 -35.69
CA ILE A 81 -24.69 -21.97 -34.24
C ILE A 81 -23.41 -21.18 -33.91
N SER A 82 -22.52 -20.94 -34.88
CA SER A 82 -21.17 -20.39 -34.62
C SER A 82 -21.17 -19.03 -33.91
N SER A 83 -22.16 -18.18 -34.17
CA SER A 83 -22.25 -16.84 -33.56
C SER A 83 -22.82 -16.86 -32.14
N LEU A 84 -23.46 -17.97 -31.73
CA LEU A 84 -24.02 -18.15 -30.39
C LEU A 84 -22.97 -18.59 -29.38
N ILE A 85 -21.87 -19.19 -29.87
CA ILE A 85 -20.75 -19.65 -29.03
C ILE A 85 -19.81 -18.47 -28.80
N LYS A 86 -19.71 -18.02 -27.54
CA LYS A 86 -18.81 -16.96 -27.11
C LYS A 86 -17.70 -17.54 -26.25
N TRP A 87 -16.48 -17.09 -26.49
CA TRP A 87 -15.32 -17.41 -25.67
C TRP A 87 -14.99 -16.24 -24.75
N ASP A 88 -14.31 -16.52 -23.64
CA ASP A 88 -13.75 -15.47 -22.78
C ASP A 88 -12.49 -14.88 -23.44
N HIS A 89 -12.60 -13.63 -23.87
CA HIS A 89 -11.52 -12.88 -24.53
C HIS A 89 -10.82 -11.89 -23.60
N LEU A 90 -10.92 -12.05 -22.27
CA LEU A 90 -10.23 -11.18 -21.30
C LEU A 90 -8.70 -11.24 -21.39
N LEU A 91 -8.14 -12.39 -21.82
CA LEU A 91 -6.70 -12.57 -21.98
C LEU A 91 -6.27 -12.14 -23.39
N SER A 92 -5.46 -11.08 -23.46
CA SER A 92 -4.78 -10.66 -24.68
C SER A 92 -3.48 -11.45 -24.88
N TRP A 93 -3.21 -11.81 -26.13
CA TRP A 93 -1.98 -12.50 -26.52
C TRP A 93 -1.09 -11.58 -27.36
N ASP A 94 0.22 -11.79 -27.31
CA ASP A 94 1.16 -11.05 -28.15
C ASP A 94 0.96 -11.43 -29.62
N VAL A 95 0.44 -10.48 -30.39
CA VAL A 95 0.28 -10.61 -31.84
C VAL A 95 1.46 -9.92 -32.53
N PRO A 96 2.27 -10.63 -33.34
CA PRO A 96 3.35 -10.02 -34.11
C PRO A 96 2.82 -8.88 -34.99
N GLN A 97 3.22 -7.65 -34.68
CA GLN A 97 2.88 -6.49 -35.50
C GLN A 97 3.93 -6.34 -36.60
N TYR A 98 3.52 -6.52 -37.85
CA TYR A 98 4.37 -6.27 -39.01
C TYR A 98 4.46 -4.77 -39.26
N ARG A 99 5.50 -4.12 -38.73
CA ARG A 99 5.77 -2.70 -39.01
C ARG A 99 6.60 -2.61 -40.31
N ASN A 100 6.01 -2.03 -41.35
CA ASN A 100 6.63 -1.79 -42.67
C ASN A 100 7.70 -0.68 -42.63
N GLU A 101 8.66 -0.78 -41.72
CA GLU A 101 9.82 0.10 -41.70
C GLU A 101 11.06 -0.80 -41.74
N MET A 102 11.83 -0.71 -42.83
CA MET A 102 13.25 -1.07 -42.84
C MET A 102 13.98 -0.17 -41.85
N SER A 103 13.72 -0.37 -40.56
CA SER A 103 14.50 0.27 -39.51
C SER A 103 15.78 -0.55 -39.39
N VAL A 104 16.88 0.04 -39.85
CA VAL A 104 18.20 -0.40 -39.42
C VAL A 104 18.19 -0.25 -37.90
N LYS A 105 17.97 -1.34 -37.16
CA LYS A 105 18.04 -1.34 -35.70
C LYS A 105 19.51 -1.14 -35.33
N THR A 106 19.95 0.10 -35.19
CA THR A 106 21.30 0.48 -34.75
C THR A 106 21.54 0.20 -33.27
N GLY A 107 20.53 -0.25 -32.51
CA GLY A 107 20.65 -0.54 -31.09
C GLY A 107 19.90 -1.80 -30.61
N THR A 108 20.41 -2.40 -29.54
CA THR A 108 19.75 -3.52 -28.82
C THR A 108 18.84 -2.96 -27.75
N LYS A 109 17.55 -3.36 -27.77
CA LYS A 109 16.55 -2.96 -26.77
C LYS A 109 16.53 -3.93 -25.59
N PHE A 110 16.53 -3.40 -24.37
CA PHE A 110 16.33 -4.12 -23.12
C PHE A 110 15.12 -3.53 -22.39
N SER A 111 14.06 -4.31 -22.23
CA SER A 111 12.91 -3.94 -21.40
C SER A 111 13.15 -4.46 -19.99
N ILE A 112 13.38 -3.57 -19.03
CA ILE A 112 13.61 -3.91 -17.62
C ILE A 112 12.29 -3.76 -16.87
N ASN A 113 11.87 -4.81 -16.17
CA ASN A 113 10.69 -4.79 -15.33
C ASN A 113 11.04 -5.34 -13.94
N LEU A 114 10.62 -4.65 -12.89
CA LEU A 114 10.89 -5.07 -11.51
C LEU A 114 10.23 -6.41 -11.14
N THR A 115 9.22 -6.87 -11.88
CA THR A 115 8.65 -8.23 -11.68
C THR A 115 9.55 -9.34 -12.22
N THR A 116 10.32 -9.09 -13.28
CA THR A 116 11.22 -10.07 -13.89
C THR A 116 12.64 -9.96 -13.34
N ASP A 117 13.08 -8.73 -13.09
CA ASP A 117 14.41 -8.39 -12.58
C ASP A 117 14.33 -8.00 -11.11
N GLU A 118 13.79 -8.89 -10.28
CA GLU A 118 13.51 -8.64 -8.85
C GLU A 118 14.75 -8.11 -8.09
N SER A 119 15.95 -8.55 -8.49
CA SER A 119 17.20 -8.08 -7.89
C SER A 119 17.35 -6.55 -7.89
N LEU A 120 16.90 -5.87 -8.94
CA LEU A 120 17.00 -4.41 -9.10
C LEU A 120 16.13 -3.63 -8.11
N SER A 121 15.10 -4.24 -7.53
CA SER A 121 14.25 -3.61 -6.51
C SER A 121 15.03 -3.22 -5.25
N GLY A 122 16.18 -3.85 -5.00
CA GLY A 122 17.02 -3.59 -3.84
C GLY A 122 17.92 -2.35 -3.94
N HIS A 123 18.02 -1.71 -5.10
CA HIS A 123 18.84 -0.51 -5.28
C HIS A 123 18.00 0.76 -5.03
N ILE A 124 17.83 1.10 -3.75
CA ILE A 124 16.97 2.19 -3.29
C ILE A 124 17.82 3.36 -2.78
N ILE A 125 17.56 4.56 -3.31
CA ILE A 125 18.18 5.82 -2.91
C ILE A 125 17.04 6.81 -2.65
N GLU A 126 16.98 7.41 -1.45
CA GLU A 126 15.86 8.28 -1.01
C GLU A 126 14.46 7.68 -1.26
N ASP A 127 14.27 6.42 -0.87
CA ASP A 127 13.01 5.69 -1.04
C ASP A 127 12.55 5.49 -2.50
N LYS A 128 13.40 5.83 -3.47
CA LYS A 128 13.19 5.59 -4.89
C LYS A 128 14.06 4.44 -5.37
N ILE A 129 13.47 3.55 -6.17
CA ILE A 129 14.23 2.51 -6.85
C ILE A 129 14.95 3.15 -8.04
N VAL A 130 16.28 3.13 -8.00
CA VAL A 130 17.13 3.78 -9.00
C VAL A 130 17.86 2.72 -9.80
N PHE A 131 18.00 2.90 -11.10
CA PHE A 131 18.83 2.02 -11.92
C PHE A 131 20.31 2.27 -11.61
N PRO A 132 21.08 1.25 -11.17
CA PRO A 132 22.46 1.41 -10.71
C PRO A 132 23.41 1.76 -11.86
N ALA A 133 24.48 2.50 -11.55
CA ALA A 133 25.56 2.79 -12.50
C ALA A 133 26.20 1.50 -13.07
N ALA A 134 26.35 0.49 -12.21
CA ALA A 134 26.79 -0.85 -12.58
C ALA A 134 25.87 -1.55 -13.60
N GLY A 135 24.58 -1.22 -13.60
CA GLY A 135 23.61 -1.76 -14.55
C GLY A 135 23.90 -1.33 -15.99
N TYR A 136 24.35 -0.07 -16.19
CA TYR A 136 24.76 0.40 -17.51
C TYR A 136 26.00 -0.33 -18.01
N ILE A 137 26.99 -0.58 -17.14
CA ILE A 137 28.19 -1.37 -17.47
C ILE A 137 27.76 -2.74 -18.01
N TRP A 138 26.84 -3.41 -17.30
CA TRP A 138 26.34 -4.72 -17.70
C TRP A 138 25.55 -4.70 -19.02
N LEU A 139 24.65 -3.73 -19.23
CA LEU A 139 23.87 -3.59 -20.46
C LEU A 139 24.78 -3.40 -21.70
N VAL A 140 25.78 -2.53 -21.57
CA VAL A 140 26.73 -2.25 -22.66
C VAL A 140 27.62 -3.46 -22.90
N TRP A 141 28.13 -4.10 -21.85
CA TRP A 141 28.92 -5.32 -21.99
C TRP A 141 28.15 -6.44 -22.69
N LYS A 142 26.91 -6.70 -22.27
CA LYS A 142 26.04 -7.72 -22.88
C LYS A 142 25.79 -7.43 -24.36
N THR A 143 25.60 -6.17 -24.72
CA THR A 143 25.43 -5.73 -26.11
C THR A 143 26.71 -5.94 -26.92
N PHE A 144 27.86 -5.56 -26.36
CA PHE A 144 29.16 -5.73 -27.01
C PHE A 144 29.52 -7.20 -27.22
N ALA A 145 29.25 -8.06 -26.23
CA ALA A 145 29.42 -9.50 -26.35
C ALA A 145 28.55 -10.09 -27.47
N LYS A 146 27.29 -9.63 -27.57
CA LYS A 146 26.37 -10.01 -28.64
C LYS A 146 26.86 -9.58 -30.02
N LEU A 147 27.40 -8.36 -30.15
CA LEU A 147 27.99 -7.87 -31.42
C LEU A 147 29.21 -8.70 -31.85
N GLN A 148 30.02 -9.16 -30.89
CA GLN A 148 31.18 -10.01 -31.15
C GLN A 148 30.82 -11.50 -31.32
N SER A 149 29.57 -11.89 -31.08
CA SER A 149 29.13 -13.30 -31.05
C SER A 149 29.92 -14.18 -30.07
N VAL A 150 30.31 -13.61 -28.92
CA VAL A 150 31.05 -14.31 -27.85
C VAL A 150 30.23 -14.29 -26.57
N ASN A 151 30.38 -15.33 -25.73
CA ASN A 151 29.78 -15.36 -24.40
C ASN A 151 30.35 -14.25 -23.51
N LEU A 152 29.50 -13.67 -22.65
CA LEU A 152 29.90 -12.59 -21.73
C LEU A 152 31.08 -13.02 -20.82
N GLU A 153 31.04 -14.25 -20.31
CA GLU A 153 32.05 -14.81 -19.39
C GLU A 153 33.42 -15.10 -20.05
N GLU A 154 33.52 -15.01 -21.38
CA GLU A 154 34.74 -15.26 -22.14
C GLU A 154 35.34 -13.98 -22.73
N LEU A 155 34.70 -12.83 -22.50
CA LEU A 155 35.06 -11.57 -23.14
C LEU A 155 35.60 -10.55 -22.11
N PRO A 156 36.93 -10.41 -22.01
CA PRO A 156 37.54 -9.29 -21.30
C PRO A 156 37.23 -7.96 -21.99
N ILE A 157 36.88 -6.96 -21.21
CA ILE A 157 36.47 -5.64 -21.70
C ILE A 157 37.19 -4.51 -20.96
N HIS A 158 37.36 -3.40 -21.68
CA HIS A 158 37.90 -2.16 -21.18
C HIS A 158 36.96 -1.02 -21.58
N PHE A 159 36.41 -0.34 -20.59
CA PHE A 159 35.67 0.90 -20.78
C PHE A 159 36.59 2.09 -20.53
N GLU A 160 36.43 3.12 -21.36
CA GLU A 160 37.06 4.42 -21.22
C GLU A 160 35.97 5.50 -21.12
N ASN A 161 36.18 6.46 -20.21
CA ASN A 161 35.41 7.70 -20.13
C ASN A 161 33.89 7.52 -20.01
N MET A 162 33.44 6.54 -19.22
CA MET A 162 32.02 6.34 -18.95
C MET A 162 31.45 7.55 -18.22
N ASN A 163 30.38 8.13 -18.75
CA ASN A 163 29.70 9.30 -18.22
C ASN A 163 28.23 8.97 -17.97
N PHE A 164 27.75 9.18 -16.75
CA PHE A 164 26.36 9.00 -16.34
C PHE A 164 25.69 10.38 -16.32
N LYS A 165 24.82 10.62 -17.29
CA LYS A 165 24.23 11.96 -17.52
C LYS A 165 23.09 12.26 -16.56
N ARG A 166 22.35 11.23 -16.13
CA ARG A 166 21.25 11.36 -15.17
C ARG A 166 21.00 10.07 -14.40
N VAL A 167 20.31 10.23 -13.28
CA VAL A 167 19.74 9.13 -12.49
C VAL A 167 18.45 8.66 -13.17
N THR A 168 18.28 7.35 -13.32
CA THR A 168 17.07 6.77 -13.90
C THR A 168 16.25 6.09 -12.80
N GLU A 169 15.04 6.59 -12.57
CA GLU A 169 14.10 6.03 -11.60
C GLU A 169 13.33 4.86 -12.25
N LEU A 170 13.21 3.75 -11.53
CA LEU A 170 12.46 2.56 -11.94
C LEU A 170 11.13 2.53 -11.19
N HIS A 171 10.03 2.32 -11.91
CA HIS A 171 8.71 2.23 -11.30
C HIS A 171 8.20 0.78 -11.24
N PRO A 172 7.65 0.30 -10.10
CA PRO A 172 7.21 -1.10 -9.94
C PRO A 172 6.16 -1.59 -10.94
N LYS A 173 5.40 -0.67 -11.54
CA LYS A 173 4.29 -0.97 -12.45
C LYS A 173 4.65 -0.77 -13.93
N CYS A 174 5.81 -0.17 -14.22
CA CYS A 174 6.19 0.22 -15.57
C CYS A 174 7.48 -0.49 -15.96
N SER A 175 7.56 -0.97 -17.20
CA SER A 175 8.82 -1.41 -17.77
C SER A 175 9.61 -0.20 -18.28
N ASN A 176 10.89 -0.11 -17.92
CA ASN A 176 11.80 0.89 -18.47
C ASN A 176 12.58 0.28 -19.64
N ASP A 177 12.45 0.88 -20.81
CA ASP A 177 13.11 0.42 -22.03
C ASP A 177 14.44 1.17 -22.24
N PHE A 178 15.54 0.41 -22.26
CA PHE A 178 16.88 0.90 -22.57
C PHE A 178 17.28 0.47 -23.99
N ILE A 179 17.81 1.39 -24.78
CA ILE A 179 18.37 1.12 -26.09
C ILE A 179 19.87 1.37 -26.02
N VAL A 180 20.65 0.32 -26.26
CA VAL A 180 22.12 0.40 -26.29
C VAL A 180 22.58 0.38 -27.74
N SER A 181 23.28 1.43 -28.15
CA SER A 181 23.89 1.54 -29.47
C SER A 181 25.41 1.58 -29.31
N ILE A 182 26.14 0.78 -30.08
CA ILE A 182 27.60 0.72 -30.06
C ILE A 182 28.11 0.89 -31.49
N PHE A 183 28.99 1.85 -31.71
CA PHE A 183 29.67 2.09 -32.98
C PHE A 183 30.86 1.13 -33.09
N SER A 184 30.80 0.19 -34.03
CA SER A 184 31.73 -0.94 -34.12
C SER A 184 33.20 -0.55 -34.36
N GLU A 185 33.45 0.57 -35.04
CA GLU A 185 34.81 1.00 -35.37
C GLU A 185 35.47 1.81 -34.26
N SER A 186 34.76 2.79 -33.67
CA SER A 186 35.32 3.61 -32.58
C SER A 186 35.22 2.93 -31.22
N GLY A 187 34.22 2.04 -31.05
CA GLY A 187 33.83 1.48 -29.76
C GLY A 187 32.96 2.43 -28.93
N ASP A 188 32.59 3.60 -29.47
CA ASP A 188 31.74 4.54 -28.74
C ASP A 188 30.35 3.96 -28.56
N PHE A 189 29.77 4.17 -27.39
CA PHE A 189 28.44 3.70 -27.09
C PHE A 189 27.58 4.80 -26.48
N GLU A 190 26.28 4.65 -26.71
CA GLU A 190 25.24 5.47 -26.10
C GLU A 190 24.13 4.56 -25.57
N VAL A 191 23.72 4.80 -24.33
CA VAL A 191 22.54 4.19 -23.73
C VAL A 191 21.45 5.25 -23.67
N VAL A 192 20.30 4.93 -24.23
CA VAL A 192 19.14 5.80 -24.32
C VAL A 192 17.99 5.18 -23.53
N GLU A 193 17.33 5.98 -22.70
CA GLU A 193 16.11 5.63 -21.99
C GLU A 193 15.09 6.74 -22.22
N SER A 194 13.85 6.39 -22.58
CA SER A 194 12.79 7.36 -22.86
C SER A 194 13.17 8.47 -23.87
N LYS A 195 13.96 8.12 -24.90
CA LYS A 195 14.52 9.01 -25.95
C LYS A 195 15.60 10.00 -25.50
N GLU A 196 16.08 9.89 -24.26
CA GLU A 196 17.19 10.70 -23.76
C GLU A 196 18.43 9.84 -23.48
N ILE A 197 19.62 10.42 -23.69
CA ILE A 197 20.88 9.74 -23.44
C ILE A 197 21.16 9.72 -21.93
N VAL A 198 21.26 8.53 -21.35
CA VAL A 198 21.54 8.32 -19.92
C VAL A 198 22.99 7.99 -19.62
N CYS A 199 23.68 7.29 -20.54
CA CYS A 199 25.07 6.91 -20.37
C CYS A 199 25.81 6.94 -21.70
N THR A 200 27.07 7.38 -21.69
CA THR A 200 27.96 7.40 -22.86
C THR A 200 29.36 6.97 -22.46
N GLY A 201 30.14 6.45 -23.40
CA GLY A 201 31.56 6.16 -23.20
C GLY A 201 32.12 5.39 -24.39
N THR A 202 33.27 4.78 -24.21
CA THR A 202 33.90 3.92 -25.22
C THR A 202 34.16 2.54 -24.62
N ILE A 203 33.85 1.47 -25.36
CA ILE A 203 34.11 0.08 -24.99
C ILE A 203 35.06 -0.57 -25.99
N ARG A 204 36.04 -1.32 -25.47
CA ARG A 204 37.03 -2.07 -26.25
C ARG A 204 37.23 -3.44 -25.65
N LYS A 205 37.73 -4.38 -26.46
CA LYS A 205 38.21 -5.66 -25.94
C LYS A 205 39.48 -5.41 -25.12
N ALA A 206 39.51 -5.91 -23.89
CA ALA A 206 40.70 -5.79 -23.05
C ALA A 206 41.75 -6.84 -23.44
N ASN A 207 43.02 -6.46 -23.34
CA ASN A 207 44.10 -7.43 -23.25
C ASN A 207 43.99 -8.17 -21.91
N LYS A 208 44.47 -9.42 -21.86
CA LYS A 208 44.49 -10.22 -20.63
C LYS A 208 45.15 -9.43 -19.50
N PHE A 209 44.56 -9.49 -18.32
CA PHE A 209 45.08 -8.78 -17.15
C PHE A 209 46.48 -9.31 -16.79
N ASN A 210 47.50 -8.45 -16.81
CA ASN A 210 48.86 -8.77 -16.34
C ASN A 210 49.05 -8.52 -14.83
N GLY A 211 47.97 -8.51 -14.05
CA GLY A 211 48.02 -8.18 -12.62
C GLY A 211 48.09 -9.41 -11.73
N ASP A 212 48.87 -9.33 -10.65
CA ASP A 212 48.90 -10.33 -9.59
C ASP A 212 47.51 -10.56 -8.99
N MET A 213 47.18 -11.83 -8.71
CA MET A 213 45.97 -12.19 -7.97
C MET A 213 46.06 -11.58 -6.56
N LEU A 214 45.15 -10.65 -6.23
CA LEU A 214 44.95 -10.23 -4.84
C LEU A 214 44.45 -11.44 -4.04
N THR A 215 45.26 -11.92 -3.10
CA THR A 215 44.86 -12.99 -2.18
C THR A 215 44.46 -12.39 -0.84
N THR A 216 43.52 -13.01 -0.15
CA THR A 216 43.00 -12.58 1.16
C THR A 216 44.13 -12.40 2.20
N ASN A 217 45.23 -13.14 2.06
CA ASN A 217 46.41 -13.04 2.93
C ASN A 217 47.23 -11.75 2.74
N SER A 218 47.07 -11.02 1.64
CA SER A 218 47.86 -9.79 1.38
C SER A 218 47.41 -8.56 2.17
N PHE A 219 46.26 -8.64 2.87
CA PHE A 219 45.68 -7.53 3.64
C PHE A 219 45.39 -7.87 5.11
N ALA A 220 45.78 -9.07 5.56
CA ALA A 220 45.57 -9.55 6.93
C ALA A 220 46.57 -8.93 7.93
N SER A 221 46.65 -7.60 8.01
CA SER A 221 47.23 -6.98 9.21
C SER A 221 46.13 -6.89 10.27
N ALA A 222 46.47 -7.32 11.49
CA ALA A 222 45.53 -7.51 12.60
C ALA A 222 44.97 -6.20 13.20
N ASP A 223 45.36 -5.03 12.68
CA ASP A 223 45.12 -3.73 13.32
C ASP A 223 44.10 -2.83 12.61
N TYR A 224 43.51 -3.25 11.49
CA TYR A 224 42.50 -2.43 10.81
C TYR A 224 41.13 -2.57 11.49
N LYS A 225 40.66 -1.48 12.11
CA LYS A 225 39.25 -1.35 12.49
C LYS A 225 38.40 -1.44 11.23
N SER A 226 37.51 -2.42 11.19
CA SER A 226 36.56 -2.64 10.10
C SER A 226 35.13 -2.54 10.60
N LEU A 227 34.25 -2.15 9.71
CA LEU A 227 32.81 -2.21 9.88
C LEU A 227 32.33 -3.58 9.39
N ASP A 228 31.42 -4.17 10.16
CA ASP A 228 30.68 -5.34 9.71
C ASP A 228 29.58 -4.92 8.72
N LYS A 229 28.89 -5.93 8.20
CA LYS A 229 27.78 -5.75 7.26
C LYS A 229 26.66 -4.87 7.83
N GLU A 230 26.31 -5.05 9.09
CA GLU A 230 25.17 -4.36 9.69
C GLU A 230 25.48 -2.88 9.90
N ASP A 231 26.65 -2.57 10.46
CA ASP A 231 27.11 -1.21 10.68
C ASP A 231 27.36 -0.47 9.36
N PHE A 232 27.95 -1.14 8.37
CA PHE A 232 28.16 -0.55 7.05
C PHE A 232 26.85 -0.12 6.39
N TYR A 233 25.85 -1.02 6.33
CA TYR A 233 24.57 -0.69 5.72
C TYR A 233 23.71 0.24 6.59
N LYS A 234 23.91 0.23 7.91
CA LYS A 234 23.30 1.21 8.82
C LYS A 234 23.84 2.63 8.55
N LEU A 235 25.14 2.76 8.34
CA LEU A 235 25.77 4.04 7.98
C LEU A 235 25.26 4.55 6.63
N LEU A 236 25.21 3.68 5.62
CA LEU A 236 24.66 4.03 4.30
C LEU A 236 23.18 4.43 4.39
N ARG A 237 22.38 3.74 5.21
CA ARG A 237 20.98 4.09 5.46
C ARG A 237 20.83 5.48 6.08
N LEU A 238 21.70 5.85 7.02
CA LEU A 238 21.70 7.21 7.62
C LEU A 238 22.05 8.30 6.61
N LYS A 239 22.83 7.98 5.57
CA LYS A 239 23.13 8.88 4.45
C LYS A 239 22.00 8.93 3.40
N GLY A 240 20.98 8.08 3.47
CA GLY A 240 19.86 8.03 2.52
C GLY A 240 19.94 6.91 1.47
N TYR A 241 20.92 6.00 1.58
CA TYR A 241 20.99 4.81 0.73
C TYR A 241 20.30 3.63 1.42
N ASN A 242 19.11 3.27 0.94
CA ASN A 242 18.26 2.26 1.52
C ASN A 242 18.43 0.90 0.81
N TYR A 243 19.68 0.44 0.62
CA TYR A 243 19.98 -0.82 -0.07
C TYR A 243 19.29 -2.04 0.58
N GLN A 244 18.74 -2.93 -0.25
CA GLN A 244 18.06 -4.16 0.15
C GLN A 244 18.47 -5.37 -0.71
N GLY A 245 18.13 -6.57 -0.25
CA GLY A 245 18.36 -7.82 -0.98
C GLY A 245 19.81 -8.01 -1.44
N PHE A 246 20.00 -8.35 -2.72
CA PHE A 246 21.31 -8.61 -3.32
C PHE A 246 22.25 -7.39 -3.38
N PHE A 247 21.72 -6.17 -3.23
CA PHE A 247 22.56 -4.97 -3.13
C PHE A 247 23.24 -4.82 -1.75
N ARG A 248 22.90 -5.68 -0.78
CA ARG A 248 23.61 -5.80 0.52
C ARG A 248 24.76 -6.81 0.47
N GLY A 249 25.65 -6.66 -0.50
CA GLY A 249 26.75 -7.60 -0.80
C GLY A 249 28.05 -7.37 -0.02
N VAL A 250 28.26 -6.22 0.63
CA VAL A 250 29.49 -5.94 1.41
C VAL A 250 29.42 -6.62 2.78
N GLN A 251 30.38 -7.48 3.10
CA GLN A 251 30.44 -8.22 4.37
C GLN A 251 31.27 -7.50 5.42
N ASN A 252 32.46 -7.04 5.05
CA ASN A 252 33.34 -6.28 5.91
C ASN A 252 34.02 -5.19 5.09
N VAL A 253 34.24 -4.03 5.70
CA VAL A 253 34.91 -2.91 5.04
C VAL A 253 35.75 -2.13 6.04
N GLU A 254 36.92 -1.69 5.62
CA GLU A 254 37.76 -0.81 6.41
C GLU A 254 37.14 0.60 6.51
N LEU A 255 37.39 1.32 7.61
CA LEU A 255 36.77 2.63 7.86
C LEU A 255 36.98 3.65 6.74
N GLU A 256 38.14 3.60 6.06
CA GLU A 256 38.46 4.48 4.95
C GLU A 256 38.14 3.89 3.55
N GLY A 257 37.53 2.69 3.51
CA GLY A 257 37.22 1.98 2.27
C GLY A 257 38.47 1.52 1.50
N THR A 258 39.61 1.37 2.17
CA THR A 258 40.87 0.91 1.55
C THR A 258 40.82 -0.58 1.21
N TRP A 259 40.10 -1.36 2.00
CA TRP A 259 39.84 -2.77 1.72
C TRP A 259 38.40 -3.12 2.05
N ALA A 260 37.85 -4.10 1.32
CA ALA A 260 36.53 -4.65 1.58
C ALA A 260 36.44 -6.13 1.20
N LYS A 261 35.56 -6.86 1.88
CA LYS A 261 35.19 -8.23 1.59
C LYS A 261 33.75 -8.23 1.07
N ILE A 262 33.56 -8.69 -0.17
CA ILE A 262 32.29 -8.58 -0.90
C ILE A 262 31.84 -9.96 -1.37
N ASP A 263 30.57 -10.28 -1.18
CA ASP A 263 29.98 -11.53 -1.62
C ASP A 263 29.61 -11.51 -3.10
N TRP A 264 29.82 -12.66 -3.75
CA TRP A 264 29.43 -12.92 -5.12
C TRP A 264 28.16 -13.78 -5.18
N HIS A 265 27.11 -13.23 -5.79
CA HIS A 265 25.80 -13.89 -5.96
C HIS A 265 25.43 -14.07 -7.44
N GLU A 266 26.41 -14.35 -8.31
CA GLU A 266 26.20 -14.54 -9.77
C GLU A 266 25.55 -13.35 -10.49
N ASN A 267 25.59 -12.16 -9.88
CA ASN A 267 25.02 -10.94 -10.40
C ASN A 267 26.09 -9.84 -10.49
N TRP A 268 26.59 -9.63 -11.71
CA TRP A 268 27.58 -8.60 -12.02
C TRP A 268 27.13 -7.20 -11.62
N THR A 269 25.85 -6.88 -11.80
CA THR A 269 25.30 -5.55 -11.46
C THR A 269 25.40 -5.29 -9.97
N CYS A 270 24.91 -6.20 -9.13
CA CYS A 270 24.96 -6.04 -7.67
C CYS A 270 26.40 -6.07 -7.15
N PHE A 271 27.27 -6.91 -7.73
CA PHE A 271 28.67 -7.01 -7.30
C PHE A 271 29.49 -5.77 -7.64
N LEU A 272 29.36 -5.26 -8.87
CA LEU A 272 30.03 -4.02 -9.28
C LEU A 272 29.48 -2.83 -8.49
N ASP A 273 28.19 -2.80 -8.20
CA ASP A 273 27.60 -1.77 -7.34
C ASP A 273 28.15 -1.84 -5.91
N ALA A 274 28.27 -3.04 -5.33
CA ALA A 274 28.89 -3.22 -4.02
C ALA A 274 30.33 -2.68 -3.97
N ILE A 275 31.11 -2.81 -5.05
CA ILE A 275 32.43 -2.17 -5.16
C ILE A 275 32.29 -0.64 -5.12
N LEU A 276 31.35 -0.06 -5.86
CA LEU A 276 31.09 1.39 -5.83
C LEU A 276 30.59 1.87 -4.46
N GLN A 277 29.78 1.08 -3.75
CA GLN A 277 29.28 1.38 -2.41
C GLN A 277 30.44 1.58 -1.42
N THR A 278 31.51 0.78 -1.49
CA THR A 278 32.69 0.95 -0.61
C THR A 278 33.35 2.32 -0.77
N GLN A 279 33.23 2.93 -1.96
CA GLN A 279 33.84 4.23 -2.25
C GLN A 279 33.05 5.40 -1.65
N ILE A 280 31.80 5.18 -1.23
CA ILE A 280 30.97 6.18 -0.56
C ILE A 280 31.56 6.57 0.81
N LEU A 281 32.24 5.65 1.50
CA LEU A 281 32.87 5.89 2.81
C LEU A 281 33.95 6.97 2.77
N ARG A 282 34.56 7.21 1.60
CA ARG A 282 35.61 8.21 1.42
C ARG A 282 35.11 9.64 1.59
N PHE A 283 33.81 9.84 1.46
CA PHE A 283 33.19 11.15 1.58
C PHE A 283 32.67 11.33 3.00
N TYR A 284 33.24 12.31 3.71
CA TYR A 284 32.84 12.66 5.06
C TYR A 284 31.49 13.41 5.12
N SER A 285 30.97 13.87 3.98
CA SER A 285 29.65 14.50 3.95
C SER A 285 28.52 13.47 4.13
N ASN A 286 27.43 13.96 4.72
CA ASN A 286 26.17 13.21 4.84
C ASN A 286 25.29 13.36 3.60
N ASP A 287 25.77 14.06 2.58
CA ASP A 287 25.00 14.23 1.36
C ASP A 287 24.97 12.93 0.55
N ILE A 288 23.94 12.79 -0.26
CA ILE A 288 23.82 11.66 -1.18
C ILE A 288 24.70 11.92 -2.38
N ILE A 289 25.59 10.97 -2.63
CA ILE A 289 26.61 11.02 -3.65
C ILE A 289 26.35 9.92 -4.68
N VAL A 290 26.32 10.28 -5.95
CA VAL A 290 26.16 9.33 -7.05
C VAL A 290 27.37 9.37 -8.00
N PRO A 291 27.73 8.24 -8.64
CA PRO A 291 28.75 8.24 -9.69
C PRO A 291 28.27 9.03 -10.91
N ILE A 292 29.10 9.97 -11.38
CA ILE A 292 28.88 10.69 -12.65
C ILE A 292 29.88 10.28 -13.73
N ARG A 293 31.07 9.82 -13.34
CA ARG A 293 32.08 9.39 -14.31
C ARG A 293 32.94 8.26 -13.76
N LEU A 294 33.26 7.30 -14.63
CA LEU A 294 34.34 6.34 -14.44
C LEU A 294 35.36 6.55 -15.55
N GLU A 295 36.61 6.83 -15.21
CA GLU A 295 37.65 7.09 -16.19
C GLU A 295 38.03 5.81 -16.94
N THR A 296 38.33 4.74 -16.21
CA THR A 296 38.50 3.42 -16.81
C THR A 296 37.84 2.32 -15.97
N VAL A 297 37.24 1.34 -16.64
CA VAL A 297 36.74 0.11 -16.02
C VAL A 297 37.23 -1.07 -16.85
N THR A 298 38.06 -1.92 -16.26
CA THR A 298 38.55 -3.14 -16.91
C THR A 298 37.98 -4.35 -16.19
N ILE A 299 37.37 -5.26 -16.95
CA ILE A 299 36.77 -6.49 -16.42
C ILE A 299 37.31 -7.67 -17.22
N ASP A 300 37.93 -8.63 -16.52
CA ASP A 300 38.41 -9.91 -17.03
C ASP A 300 37.64 -11.05 -16.34
N PRO A 301 36.54 -11.53 -16.95
CA PRO A 301 35.70 -12.57 -16.35
C PRO A 301 36.45 -13.91 -16.20
N ILE A 302 37.44 -14.16 -17.06
CA ILE A 302 38.22 -15.41 -17.05
C ILE A 302 39.10 -15.44 -15.79
N MET A 303 39.77 -14.33 -15.47
CA MET A 303 40.54 -14.19 -14.25
C MET A 303 39.64 -14.23 -13.01
N PHE A 304 38.49 -13.55 -13.06
CA PHE A 304 37.51 -13.53 -11.98
C PHE A 304 37.01 -14.95 -11.63
N ARG A 305 36.58 -15.72 -12.65
CA ARG A 305 36.13 -17.12 -12.48
C ARG A 305 37.24 -18.05 -11.98
N LYS A 306 38.49 -17.83 -12.38
CA LYS A 306 39.64 -18.57 -11.85
C LYS A 306 39.82 -18.32 -10.34
N SER A 307 39.54 -17.11 -9.87
CA SER A 307 39.63 -16.75 -8.45
C SER A 307 38.51 -17.39 -7.63
N LEU A 308 37.28 -17.40 -8.15
CA LEU A 308 36.11 -18.01 -7.49
C LEU A 308 36.28 -19.51 -7.20
N ARG A 309 37.14 -20.22 -7.95
CA ARG A 309 37.47 -21.62 -7.66
C ARG A 309 38.33 -21.83 -6.42
N LYS A 310 39.04 -20.80 -5.95
CA LYS A 310 39.91 -20.87 -4.76
C LYS A 310 39.17 -20.52 -3.49
N GLU A 311 38.44 -19.42 -3.51
CA GLU A 311 37.58 -18.97 -2.41
C GLU A 311 36.15 -18.83 -2.96
N PRO A 312 35.25 -19.76 -2.65
CA PRO A 312 33.89 -19.71 -3.16
C PRO A 312 33.14 -18.55 -2.51
N ASN A 313 32.46 -17.78 -3.35
CA ASN A 313 31.46 -16.75 -2.98
C ASN A 313 31.97 -15.48 -2.31
N THR A 314 33.23 -15.37 -1.92
CA THR A 314 33.72 -14.12 -1.33
C THR A 314 35.00 -13.63 -1.99
N ILE A 315 35.03 -12.32 -2.23
CA ILE A 315 36.08 -11.68 -3.00
C ILE A 315 36.58 -10.43 -2.26
N VAL A 316 37.89 -10.28 -2.23
CA VAL A 316 38.54 -9.12 -1.61
C VAL A 316 38.73 -8.00 -2.63
N MET A 317 38.34 -6.80 -2.23
CA MET A 317 38.59 -5.55 -2.92
C MET A 317 39.66 -4.75 -2.17
N SER A 318 40.56 -4.14 -2.93
CA SER A 318 41.57 -3.19 -2.45
C SER A 318 41.40 -1.85 -3.16
N HIS A 319 41.71 -0.76 -2.47
CA HIS A 319 41.68 0.58 -3.03
C HIS A 319 42.97 1.30 -2.65
N CYS A 320 43.71 1.75 -3.65
CA CYS A 320 44.96 2.48 -3.44
C CYS A 320 44.68 3.99 -3.43
N LYS A 321 44.67 4.61 -2.25
CA LYS A 321 44.34 6.04 -2.07
C LYS A 321 45.18 6.98 -2.96
N HIS A 322 46.48 6.70 -3.11
CA HIS A 322 47.39 7.56 -3.89
C HIS A 322 47.09 7.53 -5.39
N SER A 323 46.76 6.35 -5.93
CA SER A 323 46.45 6.21 -7.35
C SER A 323 44.96 6.35 -7.67
N GLY A 324 44.09 6.37 -6.64
CA GLY A 324 42.64 6.36 -6.79
C GLY A 324 42.10 5.09 -7.46
N VAL A 325 42.89 4.02 -7.51
CA VAL A 325 42.54 2.80 -8.23
C VAL A 325 41.91 1.79 -7.28
N VAL A 326 40.69 1.36 -7.62
CA VAL A 326 40.00 0.25 -6.98
C VAL A 326 40.31 -1.02 -7.77
N ARG A 327 40.80 -2.05 -7.07
CA ARG A 327 41.21 -3.33 -7.67
C ARG A 327 40.59 -4.49 -6.91
N THR A 328 40.04 -5.41 -7.69
CA THR A 328 39.56 -6.71 -7.27
C THR A 328 40.13 -7.75 -8.24
N THR A 329 40.05 -9.04 -7.93
CA THR A 329 40.50 -10.10 -8.85
C THR A 329 39.79 -9.97 -10.19
N GLY A 330 40.52 -9.71 -11.28
CA GLY A 330 39.95 -9.52 -12.62
C GLY A 330 39.15 -8.21 -12.83
N ILE A 331 39.10 -7.28 -11.87
CA ILE A 331 38.39 -6.01 -12.04
C ILE A 331 39.27 -4.84 -11.59
N ARG A 332 39.31 -3.78 -12.39
CA ARG A 332 39.98 -2.52 -12.03
C ARG A 332 39.13 -1.33 -12.46
N ILE A 333 38.89 -0.43 -11.52
CA ILE A 333 38.15 0.81 -11.71
C ILE A 333 39.05 1.98 -11.32
N THR A 334 39.14 2.99 -12.19
CA THR A 334 39.92 4.21 -11.94
C THR A 334 39.09 5.46 -12.18
N GLY A 335 39.49 6.57 -11.55
CA GLY A 335 38.94 7.90 -11.82
C GLY A 335 37.44 8.00 -11.56
N ILE A 336 36.97 7.43 -10.46
CA ILE A 336 35.58 7.56 -10.00
C ILE A 336 35.34 9.01 -9.63
N LYS A 337 34.51 9.71 -10.41
CA LYS A 337 34.01 11.04 -10.08
C LYS A 337 32.56 10.93 -9.67
N THR A 338 32.22 11.67 -8.63
CA THR A 338 30.90 11.66 -8.05
C THR A 338 30.32 13.07 -7.97
N SER A 339 29.01 13.18 -7.89
CA SER A 339 28.30 14.43 -7.63
C SER A 339 27.32 14.26 -6.47
N THR A 340 27.09 15.34 -5.75
CA THR A 340 26.07 15.40 -4.71
C THR A 340 24.69 15.65 -5.31
N ILE A 341 23.67 14.92 -4.83
CA ILE A 341 22.25 15.17 -5.10
C ILE A 341 21.64 15.87 -3.89
N MET A 342 20.80 16.87 -4.13
CA MET A 342 20.07 17.59 -3.09
C MET A 342 18.99 16.68 -2.49
N LEU A 343 19.02 16.51 -1.16
CA LEU A 343 18.02 15.72 -0.43
C LEU A 343 16.61 16.32 -0.62
N TYR A 344 15.61 15.48 -0.86
CA TYR A 344 14.22 15.94 -0.83
C TYR A 344 13.83 16.36 0.61
N LYS A 345 13.01 17.42 0.70
CA LYS A 345 12.61 18.06 1.97
C LYS A 345 12.27 17.02 3.03
N SER A 346 12.97 17.09 4.16
CA SER A 346 12.75 16.22 5.32
C SER A 346 11.28 16.22 5.77
N PRO A 347 10.82 15.10 6.37
CA PRO A 347 9.51 15.07 7.01
C PRO A 347 9.36 16.24 8.00
N ALA A 348 8.12 16.72 8.18
CA ALA A 348 7.80 17.82 9.07
C ALA A 348 8.46 17.61 10.44
N ALA A 349 9.13 18.64 10.96
CA ALA A 349 9.86 18.56 12.22
C ALA A 349 8.92 18.09 13.35
N PRO A 350 9.41 17.25 14.28
CA PRO A 350 8.59 16.78 15.39
C PRO A 350 8.12 17.98 16.22
N SER A 351 6.82 18.01 16.55
CA SER A 351 6.25 19.06 17.40
C SER A 351 6.53 18.75 18.87
N ILE A 352 7.12 19.71 19.59
CA ILE A 352 7.32 19.61 21.03
C ILE A 352 6.07 20.14 21.75
N THR A 353 5.44 19.32 22.59
CA THR A 353 4.31 19.73 23.43
C THR A 353 4.70 19.74 24.91
N VAL A 354 4.59 20.89 25.58
CA VAL A 354 4.88 21.02 27.02
C VAL A 354 3.63 20.72 27.84
N GLN A 355 3.72 19.76 28.77
CA GLN A 355 2.66 19.48 29.73
C GLN A 355 2.74 20.48 30.90
N LYS A 356 1.59 21.09 31.24
CA LYS A 356 1.46 22.00 32.39
C LYS A 356 0.18 21.67 33.15
N PHE A 357 0.21 21.79 34.46
CA PHE A 357 -1.00 21.69 35.27
C PHE A 357 -2.00 22.77 34.85
N ARG A 358 -3.24 22.36 34.60
CA ARG A 358 -4.36 23.23 34.23
C ARG A 358 -5.52 22.94 35.18
N SER A 359 -5.89 23.93 36.01
CA SER A 359 -7.06 23.83 36.90
C SER A 359 -8.36 23.63 36.09
N TYR A 360 -9.33 22.90 36.62
CA TYR A 360 -10.65 22.76 35.98
C TYR A 360 -11.51 24.03 36.06
N VAL A 361 -11.23 24.90 37.03
CA VAL A 361 -11.91 26.19 37.20
C VAL A 361 -10.86 27.30 37.17
N ASP A 362 -11.12 28.32 36.37
CA ASP A 362 -10.31 29.54 36.38
C ASP A 362 -10.50 30.30 37.69
N THR A 363 -9.42 30.42 38.47
CA THR A 363 -9.34 31.37 39.59
C THR A 363 -8.78 32.73 39.15
N ILE A 364 -8.14 32.80 37.97
CA ILE A 364 -7.52 33.99 37.38
C ILE A 364 -7.91 34.04 35.90
N PRO A 365 -8.30 35.20 35.33
CA PRO A 365 -8.58 35.31 33.90
C PRO A 365 -7.26 35.16 33.12
N VAL A 366 -6.99 33.95 32.64
CA VAL A 366 -5.88 33.70 31.73
C VAL A 366 -6.40 33.99 30.32
N THR A 367 -5.80 34.94 29.61
CA THR A 367 -6.01 35.19 28.17
C THR A 367 -5.56 33.95 27.39
N THR A 368 -6.44 32.96 27.35
CA THR A 368 -6.22 31.68 26.68
C THR A 368 -7.05 31.68 25.41
N SER A 369 -6.46 31.28 24.30
CA SER A 369 -7.20 31.15 23.04
C SER A 369 -8.35 30.16 23.21
N LYS A 370 -9.47 30.40 22.51
CA LYS A 370 -10.61 29.47 22.46
C LYS A 370 -10.16 28.06 22.06
N GLU A 371 -9.22 27.99 21.14
CA GLU A 371 -8.64 26.74 20.62
C GLU A 371 -7.91 25.94 21.72
N ASP A 372 -7.13 26.61 22.56
CA ASP A 372 -6.40 25.99 23.66
C ASP A 372 -7.31 25.46 24.77
N VAL A 373 -8.44 26.13 25.00
CA VAL A 373 -9.47 25.69 25.96
C VAL A 373 -10.21 24.47 25.42
N LEU A 374 -10.60 24.49 24.15
CA LEU A 374 -11.24 23.34 23.50
C LEU A 374 -10.30 22.13 23.45
N ALA A 375 -9.02 22.33 23.13
CA ALA A 375 -8.02 21.26 23.15
C ALA A 375 -7.84 20.66 24.55
N PHE A 376 -7.89 21.49 25.60
CA PHE A 376 -7.86 21.03 26.99
C PHE A 376 -9.10 20.20 27.36
N PHE A 377 -10.29 20.68 26.99
CA PHE A 377 -11.54 19.94 27.25
C PHE A 377 -11.59 18.62 26.51
N ILE A 378 -11.13 18.59 25.25
CA ILE A 378 -11.05 17.34 24.49
C ILE A 378 -10.04 16.39 25.12
N GLY A 379 -8.90 16.89 25.63
CA GLY A 379 -7.96 16.08 26.43
C GLY A 379 -8.63 15.41 27.64
N ILE A 380 -9.41 16.17 28.43
CA ILE A 380 -10.17 15.64 29.57
C ILE A 380 -11.14 14.56 29.11
N VAL A 381 -11.90 14.82 28.04
CA VAL A 381 -12.91 13.89 27.56
C VAL A 381 -12.28 12.60 27.03
N VAL A 382 -11.19 12.70 26.27
CA VAL A 382 -10.44 11.54 25.76
C VAL A 382 -9.91 10.71 26.93
N GLU A 383 -9.25 11.33 27.91
CA GLU A 383 -8.72 10.67 29.12
C GLU A 383 -9.81 9.95 29.93
N ASN A 384 -11.03 10.51 29.95
CA ASN A 384 -12.15 9.94 30.69
C ASN A 384 -13.06 9.03 29.85
N SER A 385 -12.71 8.79 28.58
CA SER A 385 -13.44 7.92 27.65
C SER A 385 -12.80 6.54 27.46
N HIS A 386 -11.69 6.26 28.16
CA HIS A 386 -10.93 4.99 28.09
C HIS A 386 -11.73 3.78 28.64
N GLY A 387 -12.66 3.31 27.81
CA GLY A 387 -13.37 2.03 27.91
C GLY A 387 -13.92 1.54 26.57
N LEU A 388 -13.65 2.26 25.47
CA LEU A 388 -14.14 1.97 24.11
C LEU A 388 -12.94 1.82 23.17
N SER A 389 -12.18 0.73 23.29
CA SER A 389 -10.91 0.56 22.58
C SER A 389 -11.03 0.42 21.05
N ASP A 390 -12.23 0.14 20.52
CA ASP A 390 -12.41 -0.19 19.10
C ASP A 390 -13.32 0.80 18.32
N GLN A 391 -13.75 1.91 18.93
CA GLN A 391 -14.63 2.89 18.28
C GLN A 391 -13.91 4.24 18.14
N PRO A 392 -14.00 4.93 16.98
CA PRO A 392 -13.45 6.27 16.84
C PRO A 392 -14.16 7.24 17.80
N PHE A 393 -13.39 8.14 18.41
CA PHE A 393 -13.95 9.18 19.27
C PHE A 393 -14.71 10.19 18.41
N ILE A 394 -16.02 10.31 18.59
CA ILE A 394 -16.86 11.19 17.77
C ILE A 394 -17.04 12.54 18.47
N PHE A 395 -16.39 13.57 17.93
CA PHE A 395 -16.59 14.97 18.32
C PHE A 395 -17.54 15.65 17.33
N THR A 396 -18.64 16.21 17.83
CA THR A 396 -19.64 16.89 16.98
C THR A 396 -19.77 18.36 17.33
N GLU A 397 -19.63 19.23 16.34
CA GLU A 397 -19.79 20.67 16.46
C GLU A 397 -21.09 21.13 15.79
N LEU A 398 -21.95 21.83 16.55
CA LEU A 398 -23.20 22.42 16.05
C LEU A 398 -22.98 23.92 15.76
N LEU A 399 -23.01 24.30 14.49
CA LEU A 399 -22.80 25.68 14.04
C LEU A 399 -24.10 26.36 13.61
N ASN A 400 -24.27 27.62 14.01
CA ASN A 400 -25.32 28.51 13.49
C ASN A 400 -24.80 29.30 12.26
N ALA A 401 -25.71 29.67 11.35
CA ALA A 401 -25.41 30.17 9.99
C ALA A 401 -24.52 31.42 9.87
N SER A 402 -24.17 32.09 10.97
CA SER A 402 -23.36 33.32 11.01
C SER A 402 -21.93 33.14 11.54
N HIS A 403 -21.54 31.94 11.98
CA HIS A 403 -20.21 31.71 12.56
C HIS A 403 -19.30 30.92 11.61
N SER A 404 -18.07 31.42 11.42
CA SER A 404 -17.00 30.67 10.78
C SER A 404 -16.65 29.43 11.61
N ILE A 405 -16.34 28.31 10.95
CA ILE A 405 -15.74 27.14 11.61
C ILE A 405 -14.49 27.62 12.34
N ASP A 406 -14.43 27.46 13.67
CA ASP A 406 -13.23 27.78 14.44
C ASP A 406 -12.05 26.96 13.84
N PRO A 407 -10.82 27.48 13.69
CA PRO A 407 -9.69 26.73 13.14
C PRO A 407 -9.22 25.54 14.01
N ALA A 408 -9.79 25.42 15.23
CA ALA A 408 -9.56 24.38 16.23
C ALA A 408 -9.53 22.91 15.72
N PRO A 409 -10.30 22.48 14.69
CA PRO A 409 -10.23 21.12 14.16
C PRO A 409 -8.85 20.75 13.62
N SER A 410 -8.11 21.72 13.08
CA SER A 410 -6.78 21.49 12.50
C SER A 410 -5.76 21.10 13.58
N ILE A 411 -5.88 21.70 14.77
CA ILE A 411 -5.06 21.39 15.95
C ILE A 411 -5.49 20.06 16.59
N LEU A 412 -6.76 19.70 16.47
CA LEU A 412 -7.32 18.45 16.97
C LEU A 412 -6.79 17.22 16.22
N TYR A 413 -6.75 17.27 14.89
CA TYR A 413 -6.13 16.21 14.08
C TYR A 413 -4.63 16.03 14.35
N LEU A 414 -3.94 17.11 14.73
CA LEU A 414 -2.52 17.09 15.08
C LEU A 414 -2.25 16.49 16.48
N LYS A 415 -3.17 16.65 17.44
CA LYS A 415 -2.99 16.16 18.83
C LYS A 415 -3.65 14.80 19.10
N PHE A 416 -4.72 14.46 18.39
CA PHE A 416 -5.49 13.23 18.61
C PHE A 416 -5.94 12.62 17.26
N PRO A 417 -5.12 11.76 16.62
CA PRO A 417 -5.41 11.18 15.30
C PRO A 417 -6.68 10.30 15.26
N SER A 418 -7.12 9.77 16.41
CA SER A 418 -8.24 8.84 16.55
C SER A 418 -9.62 9.53 16.66
N VAL A 419 -9.68 10.86 16.52
CA VAL A 419 -10.92 11.65 16.64
C VAL A 419 -11.58 11.85 15.29
N GLU A 420 -12.82 11.35 15.15
CA GLU A 420 -13.70 11.67 14.03
C GLU A 420 -14.41 13.01 14.33
N HIS A 421 -14.05 14.06 13.60
CA HIS A 421 -14.68 15.37 13.71
C HIS A 421 -15.88 15.49 12.77
N ARG A 422 -17.06 15.74 13.32
CA ARG A 422 -18.31 15.97 12.58
C ARG A 422 -18.79 17.40 12.79
N VAL A 423 -19.01 18.12 11.71
CA VAL A 423 -19.58 19.48 11.76
C VAL A 423 -21.01 19.43 11.22
N ILE A 424 -21.95 19.93 12.02
CA ILE A 424 -23.36 20.06 11.65
C ILE A 424 -23.70 21.55 11.57
N GLN A 425 -23.96 22.03 10.37
CA GLN A 425 -24.32 23.44 10.12
C GLN A 425 -25.83 23.55 9.90
N LYS A 426 -26.48 24.48 10.62
CA LYS A 426 -27.89 24.83 10.36
C LYS A 426 -28.00 25.70 9.11
N ASN A 427 -28.90 25.32 8.21
CA ASN A 427 -28.94 25.75 6.82
C ASN A 427 -29.11 27.28 6.64
N CYS A 428 -28.25 27.87 5.80
CA CYS A 428 -28.53 29.05 4.97
C CYS A 428 -28.12 28.71 3.52
N GLY A 429 -29.05 28.16 2.74
CA GLY A 429 -29.20 28.41 1.29
C GLY A 429 -28.14 27.96 0.27
N ASN A 430 -26.87 27.67 0.58
CA ASN A 430 -25.86 27.46 -0.47
C ASN A 430 -25.20 26.07 -0.50
N LYS A 431 -25.42 25.37 -1.62
CA LYS A 431 -24.94 24.03 -1.95
C LYS A 431 -23.52 24.05 -2.52
N HIS A 432 -22.49 24.07 -1.68
CA HIS A 432 -21.17 23.58 -2.06
C HIS A 432 -20.47 22.92 -0.86
N ALA A 433 -20.40 21.59 -0.88
CA ALA A 433 -19.76 20.77 0.14
C ALA A 433 -18.55 20.04 -0.45
N SER A 434 -17.37 20.28 0.14
CA SER A 434 -16.19 19.42 -0.01
C SER A 434 -16.33 18.15 0.84
N SER A 435 -15.52 17.14 0.50
CA SER A 435 -15.69 15.69 0.69
C SER A 435 -15.87 15.12 2.12
N ASN A 436 -16.02 15.92 3.17
CA ASN A 436 -16.32 15.44 4.54
C ASN A 436 -17.53 16.14 5.21
N ARG A 437 -18.35 16.87 4.45
CA ARG A 437 -19.46 17.68 5.01
C ARG A 437 -20.81 16.98 4.80
N ARG A 438 -21.56 16.75 5.88
CA ARG A 438 -22.99 16.40 5.83
C ARG A 438 -23.80 17.55 6.43
N VAL A 439 -24.57 18.24 5.57
CA VAL A 439 -25.47 19.32 5.98
C VAL A 439 -26.84 18.71 6.28
N PHE A 440 -27.40 19.02 7.46
CA PHE A 440 -28.72 18.52 7.88
C PHE A 440 -29.70 19.70 8.03
N GLU A 441 -30.95 19.50 7.58
CA GLU A 441 -31.98 20.55 7.53
C GLU A 441 -32.67 20.80 8.88
N SER A 442 -32.66 19.83 9.80
CA SER A 442 -33.25 19.97 11.14
C SER A 442 -32.54 19.12 12.22
N ILE A 443 -32.59 19.53 13.51
CA ILE A 443 -32.10 18.71 14.64
C ILE A 443 -32.92 17.41 14.80
N THR A 444 -34.16 17.38 14.29
CA THR A 444 -35.01 16.19 14.29
C THR A 444 -34.48 15.07 13.38
N ASP A 445 -33.73 15.40 12.34
CA ASP A 445 -33.05 14.43 11.46
C ASP A 445 -31.77 13.85 12.09
N VAL A 446 -31.30 14.42 13.21
CA VAL A 446 -30.06 14.05 13.92
C VAL A 446 -30.26 12.82 14.82
N LYS A 447 -31.50 12.29 14.97
CA LYS A 447 -31.76 11.06 15.73
C LYS A 447 -31.00 9.83 15.19
N SER A 448 -30.52 9.85 13.95
CA SER A 448 -29.67 8.81 13.37
C SER A 448 -28.20 8.86 13.84
N LEU A 449 -27.80 9.87 14.63
CA LEU A 449 -26.42 10.12 15.09
C LEU A 449 -26.18 9.71 16.56
N SER A 450 -27.04 8.87 17.13
CA SER A 450 -26.87 8.34 18.49
C SER A 450 -25.46 7.79 18.70
N ARG A 451 -24.80 8.16 19.81
CA ARG A 451 -23.43 7.80 20.27
C ARG A 451 -22.33 8.85 20.06
N CYS A 452 -22.64 10.14 20.19
CA CYS A 452 -21.60 11.17 20.26
C CYS A 452 -20.93 11.18 21.65
N HIS A 453 -19.61 11.42 21.70
CA HIS A 453 -18.84 11.47 22.95
C HIS A 453 -18.72 12.90 23.50
N LEU A 454 -18.53 13.87 22.60
CA LEU A 454 -18.53 15.29 22.90
C LEU A 454 -19.36 16.04 21.87
N VAL A 455 -20.26 16.89 22.34
CA VAL A 455 -21.03 17.82 21.49
C VAL A 455 -20.72 19.26 21.92
N LYS A 456 -20.31 20.11 20.97
CA LYS A 456 -20.15 21.55 21.18
C LYS A 456 -21.42 22.29 20.76
N ILE A 457 -21.91 23.17 21.65
CA ILE A 457 -23.09 24.02 21.44
C ILE A 457 -22.76 25.49 21.78
N GLU A 458 -23.46 26.40 21.11
CA GLU A 458 -23.32 27.87 21.30
C GLU A 458 -24.50 28.49 22.06
N ARG A 459 -25.63 27.78 22.19
CA ARG A 459 -26.86 28.30 22.79
C ARG A 459 -27.37 27.40 23.90
N GLU A 460 -27.82 28.02 24.99
CA GLU A 460 -28.34 27.33 26.17
C GLU A 460 -29.61 26.53 25.89
N GLU A 461 -30.45 26.98 24.95
CA GLU A 461 -31.69 26.31 24.53
C GLU A 461 -31.46 24.90 23.94
N GLU A 462 -30.24 24.63 23.47
CA GLU A 462 -29.88 23.38 22.80
C GLU A 462 -29.43 22.29 23.78
N ILE A 463 -29.19 22.64 25.05
CA ILE A 463 -28.69 21.74 26.08
C ILE A 463 -29.57 20.50 26.19
N PHE A 464 -30.88 20.67 26.39
CA PHE A 464 -31.82 19.56 26.57
C PHE A 464 -32.02 18.72 25.29
N ARG A 465 -31.85 19.32 24.12
CA ARG A 465 -32.00 18.60 22.83
C ARG A 465 -30.75 17.79 22.49
N CYS A 466 -29.57 18.31 22.84
CA CYS A 466 -28.29 17.67 22.55
C CYS A 466 -27.92 16.59 23.58
N THR A 467 -28.49 16.62 24.79
CA THR A 467 -28.30 15.54 25.77
C THR A 467 -28.79 14.18 25.28
N ASP A 468 -29.76 14.15 24.36
CA ASP A 468 -30.28 12.91 23.77
C ASP A 468 -29.32 12.31 22.72
N LEU A 469 -28.41 13.11 22.17
CA LEU A 469 -27.40 12.70 21.19
C LEU A 469 -26.16 12.07 21.84
N LEU A 470 -25.91 12.39 23.10
CA LEU A 470 -24.79 11.90 23.88
C LEU A 470 -25.02 10.46 24.35
N HIS A 471 -23.97 9.63 24.26
CA HIS A 471 -23.96 8.35 24.96
C HIS A 471 -24.06 8.57 26.49
N ASP A 472 -24.37 7.50 27.23
CA ASP A 472 -24.37 7.55 28.69
C ASP A 472 -22.98 7.90 29.22
N GLY A 473 -22.88 8.98 30.00
CA GLY A 473 -21.59 9.51 30.48
C GLY A 473 -20.84 10.41 29.49
N GLY A 474 -21.43 10.77 28.35
CA GLY A 474 -20.89 11.71 27.36
C GLY A 474 -20.87 13.16 27.84
N PHE A 475 -20.18 14.02 27.09
CA PHE A 475 -19.87 15.39 27.48
C PHE A 475 -20.47 16.44 26.53
N LEU A 476 -20.82 17.59 27.09
CA LEU A 476 -21.37 18.74 26.38
C LEU A 476 -20.46 19.94 26.65
N ALA A 477 -19.96 20.57 25.58
CA ALA A 477 -19.21 21.82 25.66
C ALA A 477 -20.12 22.98 25.27
N LEU A 478 -20.34 23.95 26.15
CA LEU A 478 -21.18 25.12 25.91
C LEU A 478 -20.32 26.38 25.89
N CYS A 479 -20.39 27.16 24.81
CA CYS A 479 -19.77 28.48 24.70
C CYS A 479 -20.87 29.55 24.89
N THR A 480 -20.76 30.41 25.92
CA THR A 480 -21.73 31.49 26.18
C THR A 480 -21.04 32.82 26.47
N PRO A 481 -21.57 33.96 25.98
CA PRO A 481 -21.02 35.28 26.29
C PRO A 481 -21.26 35.71 27.75
N HIS A 482 -22.21 35.08 28.43
CA HIS A 482 -22.58 35.40 29.81
C HIS A 482 -22.31 34.23 30.77
N GLU A 483 -22.17 34.57 32.05
CA GLU A 483 -22.08 33.58 33.12
C GLU A 483 -23.41 32.83 33.25
N PHE A 484 -23.31 31.51 33.26
CA PHE A 484 -24.46 30.63 33.17
C PHE A 484 -24.46 29.68 34.37
N ILE A 485 -25.58 29.60 35.07
CA ILE A 485 -25.77 28.77 36.27
C ILE A 485 -26.88 27.77 35.99
N ILE A 486 -26.52 26.51 35.75
CA ILE A 486 -27.47 25.40 35.71
C ILE A 486 -27.45 24.62 37.02
N SER A 487 -28.64 24.35 37.57
CA SER A 487 -28.84 23.55 38.78
C SER A 487 -29.00 22.04 38.54
N LYS A 488 -29.12 21.60 37.28
CA LYS A 488 -29.50 20.22 36.90
C LYS A 488 -28.44 19.40 36.15
N LEU A 489 -27.26 19.96 35.84
CA LEU A 489 -26.15 19.28 35.15
C LEU A 489 -24.86 19.41 35.96
N ILE A 490 -23.99 18.39 35.87
CA ILE A 490 -22.67 18.41 36.52
C ILE A 490 -21.70 19.17 35.60
N VAL A 491 -21.25 20.33 36.05
CA VAL A 491 -20.16 21.07 35.40
C VAL A 491 -18.84 20.44 35.82
N VAL A 492 -18.09 19.92 34.85
CA VAL A 492 -16.79 19.25 35.05
C VAL A 492 -15.65 20.26 35.02
N ALA A 493 -15.69 21.19 34.06
CA ALA A 493 -14.71 22.26 33.94
C ALA A 493 -15.37 23.54 33.42
N ARG A 494 -14.85 24.69 33.83
CA ARG A 494 -15.30 26.00 33.39
C ARG A 494 -14.08 26.88 33.15
N ARG A 495 -14.02 27.47 31.95
CA ARG A 495 -12.96 28.40 31.57
C ARG A 495 -13.53 29.70 30.99
N ARG A 496 -12.82 30.81 31.21
CA ARG A 496 -13.15 32.12 30.65
C ARG A 496 -12.10 32.49 29.60
N THR A 497 -12.57 32.75 28.38
CA THR A 497 -11.77 33.42 27.33
C THR A 497 -11.99 34.93 27.40
N GLU A 498 -11.35 35.70 26.52
CA GLU A 498 -11.52 37.17 26.46
C GLU A 498 -12.98 37.58 26.27
N ASN A 499 -13.76 36.83 25.48
CA ASN A 499 -15.09 37.22 25.04
C ASN A 499 -16.23 36.29 25.52
N GLU A 500 -15.91 35.07 25.96
CA GLU A 500 -16.93 34.06 26.29
C GLU A 500 -16.48 33.08 27.38
N TYR A 501 -17.45 32.48 28.06
CA TYR A 501 -17.27 31.37 28.97
C TYR A 501 -17.47 30.05 28.23
N ILE A 502 -16.58 29.08 28.48
CA ILE A 502 -16.70 27.73 27.93
C ILE A 502 -16.87 26.76 29.10
N TYR A 503 -18.00 26.05 29.12
CA TYR A 503 -18.35 25.06 30.13
C TYR A 503 -18.24 23.67 29.53
N LEU A 504 -17.60 22.75 30.25
CA LEU A 504 -17.65 21.32 29.99
C LEU A 504 -18.59 20.67 31.00
N MET A 505 -19.65 20.05 30.52
CA MET A 505 -20.69 19.39 31.33
C MET A 505 -20.74 17.91 31.01
N ARG A 506 -21.14 17.08 31.98
CA ARG A 506 -21.28 15.62 31.80
C ARG A 506 -22.73 15.19 31.98
N LYS A 507 -23.21 14.31 31.09
CA LYS A 507 -24.54 13.68 31.20
C LYS A 507 -24.56 12.70 32.40
N CYS A 508 -25.47 12.93 33.35
CA CYS A 508 -25.64 12.06 34.52
C CYS A 508 -26.23 10.70 34.12
N ILE A 509 -25.60 9.61 34.57
CA ILE A 509 -26.13 8.25 34.42
C ILE A 509 -26.99 7.93 35.65
N LYS A 510 -28.26 7.57 35.47
CA LYS A 510 -29.09 7.06 36.59
C LYS A 510 -28.59 5.68 37.01
N TRP A 511 -27.99 5.59 38.18
CA TRP A 511 -27.40 4.36 38.71
C TRP A 511 -28.48 3.40 39.24
N LYS A 512 -28.64 2.22 38.62
CA LYS A 512 -29.52 1.15 39.12
C LYS A 512 -28.76 0.24 40.09
N GLY A 513 -28.63 0.69 41.35
CA GLY A 513 -28.53 -0.19 42.53
C GLY A 513 -27.16 -0.77 42.94
N LYS A 514 -26.93 -0.66 44.26
CA LYS A 514 -25.95 -1.31 45.17
C LYS A 514 -24.52 -0.73 45.26
N CYS A 515 -24.39 0.13 46.28
CA CYS A 515 -23.19 0.59 47.00
C CYS A 515 -22.13 1.40 46.23
N TRP A 516 -21.91 2.63 46.69
CA TRP A 516 -20.81 3.50 46.27
C TRP A 516 -19.49 3.05 46.91
N PRO A 517 -18.37 3.02 46.17
CA PRO A 517 -17.05 3.13 46.78
C PRO A 517 -16.89 4.55 47.36
N GLU A 518 -16.40 4.65 48.60
CA GLU A 518 -16.30 5.91 49.37
C GLU A 518 -15.43 7.02 48.72
N GLN A 519 -14.70 6.71 47.64
CA GLN A 519 -13.76 7.62 46.98
C GLN A 519 -14.40 8.70 46.10
N LEU A 520 -15.71 8.64 45.82
CA LEU A 520 -16.41 9.61 44.94
C LEU A 520 -17.40 10.52 45.66
N ARG A 521 -17.45 10.53 47.00
CA ARG A 521 -18.32 11.45 47.78
C ARG A 521 -17.88 12.92 47.75
N CYS A 522 -16.76 13.27 47.13
CA CYS A 522 -16.13 14.57 47.32
C CYS A 522 -16.74 15.77 46.57
N PHE A 523 -17.86 15.63 45.85
CA PHE A 523 -18.42 16.72 45.03
C PHE A 523 -19.83 17.21 45.42
N GLU A 524 -20.33 16.84 46.59
CA GLU A 524 -21.50 17.52 47.17
C GLU A 524 -21.08 18.49 48.29
N LYS A 525 -21.26 19.79 47.98
CA LYS A 525 -21.24 21.00 48.83
C LYS A 525 -20.64 20.86 50.24
N ASN A 526 -19.53 21.58 50.47
CA ASN A 526 -18.86 21.86 51.75
C ASN A 526 -18.00 20.74 52.37
N ALA A 527 -17.12 20.10 51.60
CA ALA A 527 -16.06 19.27 52.17
C ALA A 527 -14.68 19.94 52.05
N THR A 528 -14.17 20.48 53.15
CA THR A 528 -12.74 20.79 53.33
C THR A 528 -11.94 19.49 53.18
N ILE A 529 -11.16 19.37 52.12
CA ILE A 529 -10.28 18.23 51.88
C ILE A 529 -9.05 18.37 52.78
N LYS A 530 -8.95 17.56 53.84
CA LYS A 530 -7.67 17.29 54.51
C LYS A 530 -6.89 16.29 53.65
N ILE A 531 -5.82 16.76 53.02
CA ILE A 531 -4.88 15.93 52.28
C ILE A 531 -3.95 15.28 53.32
N ASN A 532 -4.07 13.97 53.53
CA ASN A 532 -3.01 13.21 54.17
C ASN A 532 -1.95 12.90 53.11
N ILE A 533 -0.83 13.60 53.23
CA ILE A 533 0.39 13.29 52.49
C ILE A 533 0.94 12.00 53.09
N VAL A 534 0.88 10.91 52.33
CA VAL A 534 1.77 9.76 52.56
C VAL A 534 2.94 9.95 51.60
N THR A 535 4.06 10.36 52.17
CA THR A 535 5.37 10.41 51.52
C THR A 535 5.79 8.99 51.13
N LEU A 536 6.18 8.81 49.86
CA LEU A 536 7.13 7.78 49.45
C LEU A 536 8.54 8.37 49.51
#